data_AF-A0A6D2GBP6-F1
#
_entry.id   AF-A0A6D2GBP6-F1
#
_cell.length_a   1.000
_cell.length_b   1.000
_cell.length_c   1.000
_cell.angle_alpha   90.00
_cell.angle_beta   90.00
_cell.angle_gamma   90.00
#
_symmetry.space_group_name_H-M   'P 1'
#
loop_
_entity.id
_entity.type
_entity.pdbx_description
1 polymer ?
#
loop_
_entity_poly.entity_id
_entity_poly.type
_entity_poly.pdbx_seq_one_letter_code
_entity_poly.pdbx_strand_id
1 'polypeptide(L)'
;MSILGLTIDYGPFGFLDDYDPGFIGNHSDHQGRYRFDNQPSVALWNLQRLAQTLTPFIEIDALNRALDRYQDALLTHYGQRMRQKLGFFTEQKDDNVLLNELFSLMAREGSDYTRTFRMLSHTEQQSASSPLRDTFIDRAAFDAWFDRYRARLRTEAVDDALRQQQMQSVNPAVVLRNWLAQRAIDAAEQGRHGGTASVA
;
A
#
# COMPACT_ATOMS: atom_id res chain seq x y z
N MET A 1 -2.13 -19.10 7.72
CA MET A 1 -1.25 -18.76 6.58
C MET A 1 -1.41 -19.83 5.50
N SER A 2 -1.77 -19.45 4.27
CA SER A 2 -1.86 -20.40 3.15
C SER A 2 -0.47 -20.86 2.72
N ILE A 3 -0.27 -22.17 2.52
CA ILE A 3 1.00 -22.72 2.02
C ILE A 3 1.32 -22.27 0.59
N LEU A 4 0.30 -21.85 -0.17
CA LEU A 4 0.41 -21.34 -1.54
C LEU A 4 0.65 -19.83 -1.60
N GLY A 5 0.73 -19.13 -0.46
CA GLY A 5 0.92 -17.68 -0.43
C GLY A 5 -0.32 -16.85 -0.78
N LEU A 6 -1.53 -17.45 -0.69
CA LEU A 6 -2.79 -16.76 -0.93
C LEU A 6 -3.33 -16.07 0.33
N THR A 7 -3.93 -14.89 0.19
CA THR A 7 -4.75 -14.25 1.23
C THR A 7 -5.94 -15.16 1.56
N ILE A 8 -6.17 -15.44 2.84
CA ILE A 8 -7.19 -16.38 3.31
C ILE A 8 -7.78 -15.90 4.64
N ASP A 9 -8.97 -16.40 4.97
CA ASP A 9 -9.64 -16.22 6.26
C ASP A 9 -10.01 -14.74 6.54
N TYR A 10 -10.88 -14.21 5.67
CA TYR A 10 -11.37 -12.84 5.73
C TYR A 10 -12.33 -12.66 6.92
N GLY A 11 -11.77 -12.33 8.09
CA GLY A 11 -12.50 -11.91 9.28
C GLY A 11 -12.45 -10.39 9.47
N PRO A 12 -11.77 -9.87 10.52
CA PRO A 12 -11.65 -8.44 10.78
C PRO A 12 -10.55 -7.79 9.93
N PHE A 13 -10.68 -7.87 8.60
CA PHE A 13 -9.80 -7.16 7.68
C PHE A 13 -10.24 -5.70 7.52
N GLY A 14 -9.33 -4.85 7.05
CA GLY A 14 -9.66 -3.48 6.66
C GLY A 14 -8.68 -2.99 5.61
N PHE A 15 -9.20 -2.36 4.56
CA PHE A 15 -8.40 -1.51 3.70
C PHE A 15 -8.22 -0.16 4.39
N LEU A 16 -7.02 0.43 4.31
CA LEU A 16 -6.77 1.76 4.84
C LEU A 16 -7.66 2.79 4.13
N ASP A 17 -8.46 3.52 4.91
CA ASP A 17 -9.07 4.77 4.49
C ASP A 17 -7.97 5.85 4.59
N ASP A 18 -7.83 6.49 5.75
CA ASP A 18 -6.71 7.36 6.07
C ASP A 18 -5.42 6.54 6.23
N TYR A 19 -4.29 7.11 5.80
CA TYR A 19 -3.01 6.45 5.96
C TYR A 19 -2.53 6.50 7.41
N ASP A 20 -2.73 5.39 8.11
CA ASP A 20 -2.18 5.14 9.44
C ASP A 20 -1.30 3.87 9.39
N PRO A 21 0.05 3.98 9.49
CA PRO A 21 0.92 2.82 9.52
C PRO A 21 0.66 1.91 10.74
N GLY A 22 0.15 2.47 11.84
CA GLY A 22 -0.17 1.75 13.06
C GLY A 22 -1.57 1.13 13.09
N PHE A 23 -2.32 1.20 11.99
CA PHE A 23 -3.72 0.77 11.92
C PHE A 23 -3.92 -0.68 12.38
N ILE A 24 -4.86 -0.89 13.30
CA ILE A 24 -5.30 -2.20 13.81
C ILE A 24 -6.74 -2.45 13.32
N GLY A 25 -6.89 -3.34 12.34
CA GLY A 25 -8.22 -3.72 11.83
C GLY A 25 -9.03 -4.64 12.76
N ASN A 26 -8.36 -5.33 13.68
CA ASN A 26 -8.98 -6.28 14.59
C ASN A 26 -9.18 -5.70 15.99
N HIS A 27 -10.43 -5.48 16.40
CA HIS A 27 -10.77 -4.94 17.72
C HIS A 27 -10.32 -5.82 18.90
N SER A 28 -10.06 -7.11 18.67
CA SER A 28 -9.54 -8.03 19.68
C SER A 28 -8.01 -8.05 19.76
N ASP A 29 -7.30 -7.34 18.88
CA ASP A 29 -5.84 -7.24 18.88
C ASP A 29 -5.36 -6.08 19.76
N HIS A 30 -5.57 -6.20 21.07
CA HIS A 30 -5.25 -5.16 22.05
C HIS A 30 -3.75 -4.82 22.13
N GLN A 31 -2.87 -5.70 21.66
CA GLN A 31 -1.41 -5.48 21.65
C GLN A 31 -0.89 -4.98 20.30
N GLY A 32 -1.77 -4.86 19.29
CA GLY A 32 -1.38 -4.47 17.93
C GLY A 32 -0.38 -5.44 17.31
N ARG A 33 -0.51 -6.74 17.57
CA ARG A 33 0.34 -7.78 17.00
C ARG A 33 0.22 -7.80 15.48
N TYR A 34 -0.98 -7.57 14.94
CA TYR A 34 -1.30 -7.65 13.52
C TYR A 34 -1.59 -6.29 12.87
N ARG A 35 -1.15 -5.20 13.52
CA ARG A 35 -1.22 -3.85 12.92
C ARG A 35 -0.50 -3.79 11.57
N PHE A 36 -0.90 -2.84 10.72
CA PHE A 36 -0.46 -2.74 9.34
C PHE A 36 1.07 -2.79 9.16
N ASP A 37 1.82 -1.94 9.85
CA ASP A 37 3.28 -1.88 9.76
C ASP A 37 4.01 -3.13 10.29
N ASN A 38 3.35 -3.97 11.12
CA ASN A 38 3.96 -5.14 11.73
C ASN A 38 3.77 -6.42 10.90
N GLN A 39 2.89 -6.39 9.89
CA GLN A 39 2.61 -7.55 9.03
C GLN A 39 3.87 -8.17 8.39
N PRO A 40 4.85 -7.40 7.87
CA PRO A 40 6.11 -7.96 7.36
C PRO A 40 6.85 -8.84 8.38
N SER A 41 6.94 -8.38 9.63
CA SER A 41 7.65 -9.09 10.70
C SER A 41 6.87 -10.31 11.19
N VAL A 42 5.55 -10.20 11.30
CA VAL A 42 4.68 -11.33 11.65
C VAL A 42 4.75 -12.44 10.60
N ALA A 43 4.76 -12.09 9.32
CA ALA A 43 4.87 -13.08 8.25
C ALA A 43 6.21 -13.83 8.28
N LEU A 44 7.33 -13.14 8.55
CA LEU A 44 8.61 -13.81 8.79
C LEU A 44 8.57 -14.76 9.99
N TRP A 45 7.98 -14.31 11.11
CA TRP A 45 7.82 -15.15 12.30
C TRP A 45 7.00 -16.41 12.00
N ASN A 46 5.93 -16.29 11.20
CA ASN A 46 5.14 -17.44 10.76
C ASN A 46 5.94 -18.40 9.87
N LEU A 47 6.79 -17.89 8.97
CA LEU A 47 7.70 -18.71 8.18
C LEU A 47 8.73 -19.44 9.05
N GLN A 48 9.24 -18.81 10.11
CA GLN A 48 10.11 -19.47 11.08
C GLN A 48 9.39 -20.61 11.82
N ARG A 49 8.10 -20.44 12.16
CA ARG A 49 7.29 -21.52 12.75
C ARG A 49 7.13 -22.68 11.77
N LEU A 50 6.88 -22.40 10.49
CA LEU A 50 6.83 -23.43 9.44
C LEU A 50 8.19 -24.12 9.25
N ALA A 51 9.29 -23.37 9.19
CA ALA A 51 10.63 -23.93 9.05
C ALA A 51 10.95 -24.91 10.20
N GLN A 52 10.55 -24.58 11.43
CA GLN A 52 10.71 -25.46 12.58
C GLN A 52 10.01 -26.82 12.41
N THR A 53 8.87 -26.90 11.72
CA THR A 53 8.19 -28.19 11.49
C THR A 53 8.87 -29.03 10.42
N LEU A 54 9.74 -28.43 9.61
CA LEU A 54 10.42 -29.09 8.48
C LEU A 54 11.82 -29.62 8.84
N THR A 55 12.33 -29.33 10.04
CA THR A 55 13.65 -29.79 10.49
C THR A 55 13.85 -31.32 10.50
N PRO A 56 12.81 -32.18 10.63
CA PRO A 56 13.01 -33.63 10.47
C PRO A 56 13.35 -34.06 9.03
N PHE A 57 13.13 -33.19 8.04
CA PHE A 57 13.24 -33.51 6.62
C PHE A 57 14.23 -32.62 5.86
N ILE A 58 14.60 -31.47 6.42
CA ILE A 58 15.45 -30.46 5.79
C ILE A 58 16.50 -29.97 6.79
N GLU A 59 17.75 -29.93 6.34
CA GLU A 59 18.88 -29.40 7.12
C GLU A 59 18.63 -27.96 7.59
N ILE A 60 19.01 -27.67 8.84
CA ILE A 60 18.80 -26.36 9.48
C ILE A 60 19.44 -25.23 8.66
N ASP A 61 20.65 -25.45 8.15
CA ASP A 61 21.36 -24.44 7.34
C ASP A 61 20.61 -24.12 6.03
N ALA A 62 19.92 -25.10 5.43
CA ALA A 62 19.12 -24.86 4.24
C ALA A 62 17.85 -24.06 4.56
N LEU A 63 17.22 -24.34 5.70
CA LEU A 63 16.06 -23.57 6.19
C LEU A 63 16.44 -22.12 6.51
N ASN A 64 17.56 -21.89 7.20
CA ASN A 64 18.04 -20.55 7.52
C ASN A 64 18.34 -19.75 6.25
N ARG A 65 19.06 -20.33 5.28
CA ARG A 65 19.30 -19.68 3.98
C ARG A 65 18.01 -19.33 3.23
N ALA A 66 16.95 -20.14 3.37
CA ALA A 66 15.66 -19.84 2.77
C ALA A 66 14.96 -18.67 3.49
N LEU A 67 15.01 -18.62 4.82
CA LEU A 67 14.46 -17.53 5.63
C LEU A 67 15.18 -16.20 5.40
N ASP A 68 16.50 -16.21 5.24
CA ASP A 68 17.32 -15.01 4.99
C ASP A 68 16.91 -14.28 3.70
N ARG A 69 16.34 -15.00 2.73
CA ARG A 69 15.86 -14.43 1.46
C ARG A 69 14.54 -13.64 1.60
N TYR A 70 13.82 -13.81 2.71
CA TYR A 70 12.50 -13.20 2.89
C TYR A 70 12.55 -11.67 2.81
N GLN A 71 13.49 -11.06 3.53
CA GLN A 71 13.56 -9.60 3.62
C GLN A 71 13.88 -8.98 2.25
N ASP A 72 14.86 -9.55 1.55
CA ASP A 72 15.24 -9.09 0.20
C ASP A 72 14.10 -9.25 -0.80
N ALA A 73 13.42 -10.42 -0.81
CA ALA A 73 12.27 -10.65 -1.67
C ALA A 73 11.12 -9.68 -1.39
N LEU A 74 10.79 -9.45 -0.11
CA LEU A 74 9.74 -8.53 0.30
C LEU A 74 10.06 -7.10 -0.15
N LEU A 75 11.27 -6.61 0.14
CA LEU A 75 11.67 -5.24 -0.19
C LEU A 75 11.80 -5.02 -1.70
N THR A 76 12.23 -6.04 -2.45
CA THR A 76 12.28 -6.01 -3.91
C THR A 76 10.88 -5.84 -4.51
N HIS A 77 9.94 -6.71 -4.14
CA HIS A 77 8.58 -6.64 -4.66
C HIS A 77 7.84 -5.37 -4.19
N TYR A 78 8.05 -4.97 -2.93
CA TYR A 78 7.49 -3.73 -2.38
C TYR A 78 8.02 -2.51 -3.14
N GLY A 79 9.33 -2.39 -3.31
CA GLY A 79 9.96 -1.28 -4.01
C GLY A 79 9.49 -1.17 -5.46
N GLN A 80 9.47 -2.28 -6.19
CA GLN A 80 8.94 -2.34 -7.56
C GLN A 80 7.49 -1.83 -7.63
N ARG A 81 6.63 -2.30 -6.71
CA ARG A 81 5.23 -1.89 -6.70
C ARG A 81 5.06 -0.42 -6.31
N MET A 82 5.83 0.08 -5.36
CA MET A 82 5.75 1.49 -4.94
C MET A 82 6.27 2.45 -6.01
N ARG A 83 7.32 2.09 -6.74
CA ARG A 83 7.76 2.85 -7.93
C ARG A 83 6.68 2.92 -8.99
N GLN A 84 6.01 1.79 -9.29
CA GLN A 84 4.86 1.77 -10.20
C GLN A 84 3.72 2.68 -9.71
N LYS A 85 3.45 2.73 -8.40
CA LYS A 85 2.42 3.61 -7.83
C LYS A 85 2.82 5.09 -7.90
N LEU A 86 4.11 5.39 -7.84
CA LEU A 86 4.69 6.74 -7.98
C LEU A 86 4.93 7.15 -9.44
N GLY A 87 4.80 6.22 -10.40
CA GLY A 87 5.06 6.48 -11.82
C GLY A 87 6.55 6.57 -12.18
N PHE A 88 7.43 5.94 -11.40
CA PHE A 88 8.86 5.84 -11.71
C PHE A 88 9.10 4.61 -12.60
N PHE A 89 9.60 4.83 -13.82
CA PHE A 89 9.95 3.79 -14.78
C PHE A 89 11.37 3.27 -14.61
N THR A 90 12.23 4.06 -13.97
CA THR A 90 13.62 3.71 -13.67
C THR A 90 13.83 3.68 -12.17
N GLU A 91 14.85 2.94 -11.71
CA GLU A 91 15.24 2.90 -10.31
C GLU A 91 16.31 3.96 -10.03
N GLN A 92 16.11 4.76 -8.99
CA GLN A 92 17.13 5.66 -8.45
C GLN A 92 17.27 5.49 -6.93
N LYS A 93 18.45 5.82 -6.42
CA LYS A 93 18.81 5.65 -5.01
C LYS A 93 17.87 6.41 -4.07
N ASP A 94 17.41 7.58 -4.50
CA ASP A 94 16.61 8.50 -3.67
C ASP A 94 15.10 8.30 -3.80
N ASP A 95 14.63 7.31 -4.59
CA ASP A 95 13.20 7.01 -4.74
C ASP A 95 12.52 6.72 -3.39
N ASN A 96 13.22 6.02 -2.50
CA ASN A 96 12.72 5.70 -1.16
C ASN A 96 12.62 6.93 -0.26
N VAL A 97 13.46 7.96 -0.48
CA VAL A 97 13.38 9.21 0.28
C VAL A 97 12.08 9.92 -0.08
N LEU A 98 11.78 10.06 -1.38
CA LEU A 98 10.53 10.65 -1.84
C LEU A 98 9.30 9.90 -1.34
N LEU A 99 9.36 8.56 -1.32
CA LEU A 99 8.27 7.75 -0.80
C LEU A 99 8.05 7.97 0.69
N ASN A 100 9.12 7.96 1.48
CA ASN A 100 9.04 8.12 2.93
C ASN A 100 8.57 9.53 3.32
N GLU A 101 9.00 10.57 2.58
CA GLU A 101 8.50 11.94 2.76
C GLU A 101 6.99 12.02 2.50
N LEU A 102 6.50 11.39 1.42
CA LEU A 102 5.06 11.33 1.13
C LEU A 102 4.29 10.63 2.26
N PHE A 103 4.75 9.46 2.70
CA PHE A 103 4.10 8.73 3.79
C PHE A 103 4.11 9.50 5.11
N SER A 104 5.21 10.19 5.42
CA SER A 104 5.29 11.03 6.62
C SER A 104 4.28 12.17 6.55
N LEU A 105 4.12 12.79 5.38
CA LEU A 105 3.12 13.84 5.18
C LEU A 105 1.69 13.29 5.30
N MET A 106 1.41 12.16 4.65
CA MET A 106 0.10 11.52 4.69
C MET A 106 -0.30 11.09 6.11
N ALA A 107 0.63 10.51 6.87
CA ALA A 107 0.37 10.05 8.23
C ALA A 107 0.11 11.22 9.18
N ARG A 108 0.85 12.32 9.00
CA ARG A 108 0.67 13.55 9.80
C ARG A 108 -0.68 14.22 9.54
N GLU A 109 -1.21 14.09 8.34
CA GLU A 109 -2.42 14.80 7.91
C GLU A 109 -3.67 13.93 7.79
N GLY A 110 -3.56 12.62 8.07
CA GLY A 110 -4.67 11.68 7.89
C GLY A 110 -5.14 11.60 6.44
N SER A 111 -4.21 11.66 5.48
CA SER A 111 -4.58 11.65 4.06
C SER A 111 -5.08 10.26 3.63
N ASP A 112 -6.17 10.23 2.86
CA ASP A 112 -6.70 8.99 2.30
C ASP A 112 -5.66 8.28 1.41
N TYR A 113 -5.29 7.05 1.76
CA TYR A 113 -4.22 6.32 1.09
C TYR A 113 -4.52 6.08 -0.40
N THR A 114 -5.72 5.60 -0.69
CA THR A 114 -6.12 5.21 -2.05
C THR A 114 -6.29 6.44 -2.95
N ARG A 115 -6.99 7.46 -2.46
CA ARG A 115 -7.23 8.71 -3.19
C ARG A 115 -5.94 9.47 -3.42
N THR A 116 -5.02 9.48 -2.46
CA THR A 116 -3.73 10.18 -2.63
C THR A 116 -2.98 9.65 -3.85
N PHE A 117 -2.78 8.34 -3.93
CA PHE A 117 -2.12 7.72 -5.09
C PHE A 117 -2.94 7.85 -6.38
N ARG A 118 -4.28 7.78 -6.29
CA ARG A 118 -5.14 7.95 -7.48
C ARG A 118 -5.02 9.35 -8.06
N MET A 119 -5.08 10.38 -7.22
CA MET A 119 -4.95 11.78 -7.62
C MET A 119 -3.53 12.09 -8.11
N LEU A 120 -2.50 11.50 -7.49
CA LEU A 120 -1.10 11.59 -7.96
C LEU A 120 -0.95 11.06 -9.40
N SER A 121 -1.77 10.08 -9.80
CA SER A 121 -1.77 9.50 -11.14
C SER A 121 -2.23 10.45 -12.25
N HIS A 122 -2.64 11.67 -11.92
CA HIS A 122 -2.97 12.74 -12.87
C HIS A 122 -1.89 13.84 -12.95
N THR A 123 -0.73 13.61 -12.34
CA THR A 123 0.37 14.58 -12.37
C THR A 123 0.88 14.83 -13.78
N GLU A 124 1.05 16.11 -14.11
CA GLU A 124 1.83 16.56 -15.26
C GLU A 124 3.21 17.01 -14.78
N GLN A 125 4.29 16.48 -15.36
CA GLN A 125 5.64 16.65 -14.81
C GLN A 125 6.15 18.10 -14.88
N GLN A 126 5.56 18.94 -15.75
CA GLN A 126 5.90 20.35 -15.93
C GLN A 126 4.94 21.31 -15.20
N SER A 127 3.83 20.82 -14.64
CA SER A 127 2.82 21.65 -13.97
C SER A 127 2.89 21.49 -12.46
N ALA A 128 2.87 22.60 -11.72
CA ALA A 128 2.74 22.57 -10.26
C ALA A 128 1.28 22.36 -9.80
N SER A 129 0.34 22.38 -10.74
CA SER A 129 -1.07 22.15 -10.45
C SER A 129 -1.29 20.69 -10.07
N SER A 130 -1.94 20.47 -8.94
CA SER A 130 -2.39 19.14 -8.52
C SER A 130 -3.63 19.27 -7.65
N PRO A 131 -4.67 18.44 -7.85
CA PRO A 131 -5.83 18.45 -6.97
C PRO A 131 -5.48 17.94 -5.55
N LEU A 132 -4.32 17.28 -5.38
CA LEU A 132 -3.79 16.89 -4.06
C LEU A 132 -3.46 18.08 -3.18
N ARG A 133 -3.11 19.23 -3.79
CA ARG A 133 -2.70 20.39 -3.02
C ARG A 133 -3.76 20.84 -2.03
N ASP A 134 -5.03 20.73 -2.40
CA ASP A 134 -6.16 21.11 -1.54
C ASP A 134 -6.55 20.03 -0.52
N THR A 135 -5.98 18.81 -0.61
CA THR A 135 -6.20 17.74 0.37
C THR A 135 -5.23 17.82 1.55
N PHE A 136 -4.15 18.60 1.43
CA PHE A 136 -3.18 18.82 2.50
C PHE A 136 -3.44 20.16 3.20
N ILE A 137 -3.39 20.13 4.54
CA ILE A 137 -3.39 21.32 5.41
C ILE A 137 -2.07 22.06 5.26
N ASP A 138 -0.93 21.36 5.35
CA ASP A 138 0.41 21.93 5.13
C ASP A 138 0.75 21.94 3.64
N ARG A 139 0.08 22.83 2.91
CA ARG A 139 0.27 23.00 1.46
C ARG A 139 1.72 23.28 1.08
N ALA A 140 2.46 23.98 1.93
CA ALA A 140 3.86 24.30 1.67
C ALA A 140 4.74 23.05 1.73
N ALA A 141 4.51 22.15 2.69
CA ALA A 141 5.19 20.86 2.74
C ALA A 141 4.85 19.97 1.54
N PHE A 142 3.57 19.94 1.14
CA PHE A 142 3.16 19.24 -0.09
C PHE A 142 3.83 19.82 -1.32
N ASP A 143 3.79 21.15 -1.51
CA ASP A 143 4.38 21.83 -2.68
C ASP A 143 5.89 21.53 -2.77
N ALA A 144 6.62 21.60 -1.65
CA ALA A 144 8.04 21.28 -1.60
C ALA A 144 8.36 19.81 -1.95
N TRP A 145 7.55 18.87 -1.45
CA TRP A 145 7.68 17.46 -1.82
C TRP A 145 7.34 17.25 -3.30
N PHE A 146 6.26 17.86 -3.78
CA PHE A 146 5.75 17.70 -5.14
C PHE A 146 6.72 18.25 -6.19
N ASP A 147 7.44 19.33 -5.87
CA ASP A 147 8.51 19.86 -6.71
C ASP A 147 9.66 18.87 -6.89
N ARG A 148 10.11 18.23 -5.80
CA ARG A 148 11.16 17.19 -5.84
C ARG A 148 10.68 15.93 -6.56
N TYR A 149 9.45 15.50 -6.29
CA TYR A 149 8.80 14.38 -6.97
C TYR A 149 8.73 14.60 -8.48
N ARG A 150 8.24 15.77 -8.93
CA ARG A 150 8.18 16.10 -10.37
C ARG A 150 9.57 16.25 -10.97
N ALA A 151 10.54 16.79 -10.24
CA ALA A 151 11.94 16.84 -10.69
C ALA A 151 12.48 15.43 -10.96
N ARG A 152 12.18 14.47 -10.08
CA ARG A 152 12.50 13.07 -10.28
C ARG A 152 11.80 12.48 -11.51
N LEU A 153 10.53 12.80 -11.76
CA LEU A 153 9.83 12.36 -12.99
C LEU A 153 10.53 12.86 -14.26
N ARG A 154 10.95 14.13 -14.29
CA ARG A 154 11.62 14.75 -15.44
C ARG A 154 12.99 14.17 -15.77
N THR A 155 13.60 13.41 -14.86
CA THR A 155 14.84 12.67 -15.16
C THR A 155 14.60 11.48 -16.10
N GLU A 156 13.35 11.05 -16.24
CA GLU A 156 12.94 9.97 -17.14
C GLU A 156 12.40 10.57 -18.43
N ALA A 157 12.85 10.05 -19.58
CA ALA A 157 12.32 10.44 -20.89
C ALA A 157 10.96 9.73 -21.15
N VAL A 158 9.99 9.94 -20.24
CA VAL A 158 8.67 9.32 -20.28
C VAL A 158 7.59 10.39 -20.34
N ASP A 159 6.72 10.28 -21.35
CA ASP A 159 5.59 11.19 -21.54
C ASP A 159 4.54 11.08 -20.42
N ASP A 160 3.85 12.19 -20.17
CA ASP A 160 2.81 12.26 -19.14
C ASP A 160 1.67 11.29 -19.41
N ALA A 161 1.21 11.15 -20.66
CA ALA A 161 0.10 10.25 -20.98
C ALA A 161 0.44 8.78 -20.68
N LEU A 162 1.65 8.35 -21.06
CA LEU A 162 2.13 6.99 -20.78
C LEU A 162 2.27 6.74 -19.27
N ARG A 163 2.85 7.69 -18.54
CA ARG A 163 3.02 7.57 -17.08
C ARG A 163 1.68 7.53 -16.35
N GLN A 164 0.77 8.43 -16.69
CA GLN A 164 -0.56 8.49 -16.09
C GLN A 164 -1.35 7.20 -16.35
N GLN A 165 -1.30 6.65 -17.57
CA GLN A 165 -1.92 5.36 -17.89
C GLN A 165 -1.36 4.23 -17.00
N GLN A 166 -0.03 4.14 -16.87
CA GLN A 166 0.62 3.14 -16.03
C GLN A 166 0.19 3.30 -14.56
N MET A 167 0.28 4.50 -14.01
CA MET A 167 -0.11 4.78 -12.62
C MET A 167 -1.59 4.43 -12.38
N GLN A 168 -2.48 4.83 -13.28
CA GLN A 168 -3.91 4.54 -13.17
C GLN A 168 -4.26 3.05 -13.24
N SER A 169 -3.43 2.23 -13.90
CA SER A 169 -3.59 0.78 -13.93
C SER A 169 -3.23 0.07 -12.61
N VAL A 170 -2.41 0.72 -11.77
CA VAL A 170 -1.90 0.13 -10.51
C VAL A 170 -2.44 0.83 -9.26
N ASN A 171 -2.88 2.08 -9.40
CA ASN A 171 -3.52 2.88 -8.36
C ASN A 171 -5.03 2.79 -8.51
N PRO A 172 -5.71 1.94 -7.70
CA PRO A 172 -7.14 1.75 -7.81
C PRO A 172 -7.89 3.05 -7.53
N ALA A 173 -8.99 3.27 -8.24
CA ALA A 173 -9.90 4.38 -7.93
C ALA A 173 -10.77 4.08 -6.71
N VAL A 174 -11.03 2.78 -6.44
CA VAL A 174 -11.91 2.30 -5.38
C VAL A 174 -11.28 1.07 -4.71
N VAL A 175 -11.44 0.97 -3.40
CA VAL A 175 -11.13 -0.22 -2.59
C VAL A 175 -12.37 -0.57 -1.75
N LEU A 176 -12.43 -1.79 -1.23
CA LEU A 176 -13.53 -2.23 -0.36
C LEU A 176 -13.39 -1.60 1.03
N ARG A 177 -13.80 -0.33 1.15
CA ARG A 177 -13.82 0.40 2.42
C ARG A 177 -14.80 -0.25 3.38
N ASN A 178 -14.50 -0.23 4.68
CA ASN A 178 -15.34 -0.89 5.68
C ASN A 178 -16.78 -0.34 5.68
N TRP A 179 -16.95 0.97 5.53
CA TRP A 179 -18.28 1.58 5.47
C TRP A 179 -19.07 1.20 4.19
N LEU A 180 -18.38 0.95 3.07
CA LEU A 180 -19.02 0.45 1.84
C LEU A 180 -19.52 -0.98 2.03
N ALA A 181 -18.71 -1.83 2.67
CA ALA A 181 -19.10 -3.19 3.03
C ALA A 181 -20.27 -3.18 4.02
N GLN A 182 -20.21 -2.36 5.08
CA GLN A 182 -21.29 -2.25 6.07
C GLN A 182 -22.60 -1.79 5.42
N ARG A 183 -22.56 -0.79 4.55
CA ARG A 183 -23.75 -0.33 3.81
C ARG A 183 -24.40 -1.45 2.98
N ALA A 184 -23.58 -2.30 2.35
CA ALA A 184 -24.08 -3.44 1.59
C ALA A 184 -24.68 -4.52 2.51
N ILE A 185 -24.08 -4.75 3.68
CA ILE A 185 -24.59 -5.68 4.71
C ILE A 185 -25.95 -5.19 5.23
N ASP A 186 -26.06 -3.92 5.64
CA ASP A 186 -27.29 -3.33 6.17
C ASP A 186 -28.44 -3.43 5.15
N ALA A 187 -28.14 -3.20 3.87
CA ALA A 187 -29.12 -3.35 2.80
C ALA A 187 -29.57 -4.81 2.60
N ALA A 188 -28.63 -5.75 2.66
CA ALA A 188 -28.92 -7.17 2.53
C ALA A 188 -29.77 -7.70 3.69
N GLU A 189 -29.50 -7.26 4.93
CA GLU A 189 -30.30 -7.61 6.12
C GLU A 189 -31.74 -7.08 6.04
N GLN A 190 -31.95 -5.97 5.34
CA GLN A 190 -33.27 -5.41 5.04
C GLN A 190 -33.97 -6.08 3.83
N GLY A 191 -33.42 -7.17 3.28
CA GLY A 191 -33.96 -7.89 2.13
C GLY A 191 -33.75 -7.18 0.79
N ARG A 192 -32.92 -6.12 0.72
CA ARG A 192 -32.60 -5.40 -0.52
C ARG A 192 -31.35 -5.97 -1.17
N HIS A 193 -31.49 -7.09 -1.86
CA HIS A 193 -30.37 -7.81 -2.50
C HIS A 193 -29.80 -7.12 -3.75
N GLY A 194 -30.43 -6.05 -4.27
CA GLY A 194 -29.92 -5.31 -5.44
C GLY A 194 -28.70 -4.42 -5.15
N GLY A 195 -28.43 -4.09 -3.88
CA GLY A 195 -27.31 -3.21 -3.47
C GLY A 195 -25.96 -3.90 -3.34
N THR A 196 -25.92 -5.24 -3.32
CA THR A 196 -24.66 -6.01 -3.24
C THR A 196 -23.89 -6.05 -4.56
N ALA A 197 -24.55 -5.72 -5.68
CA ALA A 197 -23.96 -5.72 -7.02
C ALA A 197 -23.27 -4.40 -7.42
N SER A 198 -23.52 -3.30 -6.70
CA SER A 198 -22.97 -1.96 -7.01
C SER A 198 -22.35 -1.32 -5.77
N VAL A 199 -21.15 -1.76 -5.41
CA VAL A 199 -20.37 -1.20 -4.28
C VAL A 199 -19.38 -0.13 -4.75
N ALA A 200 -19.40 0.24 -6.04
CA ALA A 200 -18.61 1.31 -6.64
C ALA A 200 -19.49 2.38 -7.26
#